data_AF-E0QMM7-F1
#
_entry.id   AF-E0QMM7-F1
#
_cell.length_a   1.000
_cell.length_b   1.000
_cell.length_c   1.000
_cell.angle_alpha   90.00
_cell.angle_beta   90.00
_cell.angle_gamma   90.00
#
_symmetry.space_group_name_H-M   'P 1'
#
loop_
_entity.id
_entity.type
_entity.pdbx_description
1 polymer ?
#
loop_
_entity_poly.entity_id
_entity_poly.type
_entity_poly.pdbx_seq_one_letter_code
_entity_poly.pdbx_strand_id
1 'polypeptide(L)' 'MAHLHLSRVEVGLTVFGELLDLVDCWRIETGRAEPLRQWFIDDVIPPGI' A
#
# COMPACT_ATOMS: atom_id res chain seq x y z
N MET A 1 -16.28 6.52 2.44
CA MET A 1 -16.36 5.79 1.17
C MET A 1 -17.75 5.86 0.49
N ALA A 2 -18.85 5.97 1.24
CA ALA A 2 -20.23 5.77 0.73
C ALA A 2 -20.91 6.96 0.00
N HIS A 3 -20.25 8.12 -0.19
CA HIS A 3 -20.92 9.30 -0.79
C HIS A 3 -20.49 9.63 -2.22
N LEU A 4 -19.38 9.05 -2.71
CA LEU A 4 -18.86 9.34 -4.05
C LEU A 4 -19.19 8.23 -5.07
N HIS A 5 -19.76 7.10 -4.63
CA HIS A 5 -20.01 5.91 -5.47
C HIS A 5 -18.80 5.44 -6.30
N LEU A 6 -17.57 5.74 -5.84
CA LEU A 6 -16.35 5.34 -6.53
C LEU A 6 -16.01 3.89 -6.16
N SER A 7 -15.68 3.10 -7.17
CA SER A 7 -15.03 1.81 -6.99
C SER A 7 -13.63 1.99 -6.38
N ARG A 8 -13.08 0.91 -5.81
CA ARG A 8 -11.74 0.94 -5.20
C ARG A 8 -10.64 1.36 -6.18
N VAL A 9 -10.79 1.00 -7.46
CA VAL A 9 -9.86 1.40 -8.52
C VAL A 9 -9.97 2.90 -8.79
N GLU A 10 -11.19 3.43 -8.88
CA GLU A 10 -11.41 4.86 -9.11
C GLU A 10 -10.91 5.72 -7.95
N VAL A 11 -11.05 5.26 -6.70
CA VAL A 11 -10.46 5.94 -5.53
C VAL A 11 -8.95 6.01 -5.64
N GLY A 12 -8.29 4.92 -6.06
CA GLY A 12 -6.84 4.85 -6.25
C GLY A 12 -6.30 5.81 -7.32
N LEU A 13 -7.13 6.26 -8.26
CA LEU A 13 -6.76 7.22 -9.31
C LEU A 13 -6.96 8.69 -8.89
N THR A 14 -7.44 8.95 -7.68
CA THR A 14 -7.64 10.30 -7.17
C THR A 14 -6.56 10.68 -6.17
N VAL A 15 -6.43 11.98 -5.89
CA VAL A 15 -5.58 12.50 -4.80
C VAL A 15 -5.93 11.85 -3.45
N PHE A 16 -7.17 11.42 -3.25
CA PHE A 16 -7.56 10.67 -2.05
C PHE A 16 -6.92 9.28 -2.00
N GLY A 17 -6.71 8.62 -3.15
CA GLY A 17 -5.95 7.37 -3.24
C GLY A 17 -4.51 7.56 -2.78
N GLU A 18 -3.83 8.58 -3.31
CA GLU A 18 -2.44 8.90 -2.93
C GLU A 18 -2.31 9.24 -1.42
N LEU A 19 -3.28 9.96 -0.85
CA LEU A 19 -3.31 10.26 0.58
C LEU A 19 -3.55 9.00 1.43
N LEU A 20 -4.37 8.06 0.97
CA LEU A 20 -4.57 6.79 1.65
C LEU A 20 -3.28 5.97 1.64
N ASP A 21 -2.56 5.94 0.53
CA ASP A 21 -1.25 5.27 0.43
C ASP A 21 -0.24 5.89 1.41
N LEU A 22 -0.21 7.24 1.52
CA LEU A 22 0.65 7.94 2.48
C LEU A 22 0.29 7.58 3.94
N VAL A 23 -1.00 7.52 4.26
CA VAL A 23 -1.47 7.12 5.61
C VAL A 23 -1.07 5.68 5.91
N ASP A 24 -1.21 4.77 4.94
CA ASP A 24 -0.81 3.37 5.11
C ASP A 24 0.71 3.24 5.31
N CYS A 25 1.53 3.98 4.55
CA CYS A 25 2.97 4.08 4.78
C CYS A 25 3.31 4.56 6.20
N TRP A 26 2.70 5.66 6.65
CA TRP A 26 2.92 6.19 8.00
C TRP A 26 2.54 5.19 9.09
N ARG A 27 1.45 4.43 8.90
CA ARG A 27 1.05 3.39 9.86
C ARG A 27 2.09 2.28 9.94
N ILE A 28 2.66 1.86 8.83
CA ILE A 28 3.73 0.86 8.80
C ILE A 28 4.98 1.40 9.50
N GLU A 29 5.45 2.60 9.15
CA GLU A 29 6.64 3.22 9.75
C GLU A 29 6.53 3.41 11.27
N THR A 30 5.32 3.67 11.76
CA THR A 30 5.06 3.87 13.19
C THR A 30 4.67 2.59 13.95
N GLY A 31 4.72 1.42 13.29
CA GLY A 31 4.34 0.15 13.90
C GLY A 31 2.85 0.00 14.22
N ARG A 32 2.00 0.82 13.59
CA ARG A 32 0.53 0.81 13.71
C ARG A 32 -0.15 -0.06 12.66
N ALA A 33 0.61 -0.60 11.71
CA ALA A 33 0.18 -1.58 10.73
C ALA A 33 1.39 -2.45 10.36
N GLU A 34 1.11 -3.69 9.94
CA GLU A 34 2.09 -4.57 9.34
C GLU A 34 1.89 -4.57 7.81
N PRO A 35 2.96 -4.62 7.02
CA PRO A 35 2.84 -4.77 5.58
C PRO A 35 2.12 -6.08 5.24
N LEU A 36 1.27 -6.06 4.21
CA LEU A 36 0.51 -7.24 3.76
C LEU A 36 1.43 -8.40 3.36
N ARG A 37 2.64 -8.08 2.92
CA ARG A 37 3.72 -9.01 2.60
C ARG A 37 5.06 -8.34 2.91
N GLN A 38 5.93 -9.05 3.61
CA GLN A 38 7.36 -8.72 3.70
C GLN A 38 8.08 -9.57 2.67
N TRP A 39 8.79 -8.93 1.74
CA TRP A 39 9.70 -9.59 0.81
C TRP A 39 11.11 -9.16 1.15
N PHE A 40 12.01 -10.14 1.22
CA PHE A 40 13.43 -9.90 1.24
C PHE A 40 13.95 -9.90 -0.20
N ILE A 41 15.09 -9.23 -0.41
CA ILE A 41 15.74 -9.19 -1.73
C ILE A 41 15.99 -10.63 -2.22
N ASP A 42 16.33 -11.54 -1.30
CA ASP A 42 16.56 -12.97 -1.57
C ASP A 42 15.30 -13.75 -1.97
N ASP A 43 14.10 -13.24 -1.68
CA ASP A 43 12.84 -13.85 -2.12
C ASP A 43 12.52 -13.52 -3.60
N VAL A 44 13.12 -12.44 -4.12
CA VAL A 44 12.87 -11.90 -5.45
C VAL A 44 14.01 -12.24 -6.41
N ILE A 45 15.25 -12.19 -5.93
CA ILE A 45 16.45 -12.54 -6.71
C ILE A 45 16.76 -14.02 -6.47
N PRO A 46 16.66 -14.90 -7.49
CA PRO A 46 17.01 -16.29 -7.33
C PRO A 46 18.49 -16.42 -6.93
N PRO A 47 18.86 -17.36 -6.04
CA PRO A 47 20.26 -17.61 -5.75
C PRO A 47 21.00 -18.01 -7.03
N GLY A 48 22.03 -17.25 -7.40
CA GLY A 48 22.90 -17.56 -8.55
C GLY A 48 22.90 -16.58 -9.73
N ILE A 49 22.54 -15.30 -9.51
CA ILE A 49 23.03 -14.19 -10.36
C ILE A 49 24.32 -13.62 -9.76
#